data_AF-A0A432K4Q4-F1
#
_entry.id   AF-A0A432K4Q4-F1
#
_cell.length_a   1.000
_cell.length_b   1.000
_cell.length_c   1.000
_cell.angle_alpha   90.00
_cell.angle_beta   90.00
_cell.angle_gamma   90.00
#
_symmetry.space_group_name_H-M   'P 1'
#
loop_
_entity.id
_entity.type
_entity.pdbx_description
1 polymer ?
#
loop_
_entity_poly.entity_id
_entity_poly.type
_entity_poly.pdbx_seq_one_letter_code
_entity_poly.pdbx_strand_id
1 'polypeptide(L)' 'MVATPHIYQSGDLVRVKTEEGTLIGQPSDDVKGKTGKILRRYNAPTQRISTIWWIGFGEGSPEPISEDWMELTPNE' A
#
# COMPACT_ATOMS: atom_id res chain seq x y z
N MET A 1 3.11 -21.53 7.42
CA MET A 1 1.93 -20.76 7.83
C MET A 1 1.41 -20.07 6.58
N VAL A 2 0.19 -20.36 6.15
CA VAL A 2 -0.43 -19.64 5.01
C VAL A 2 -0.81 -18.27 5.55
N ALA A 3 -0.10 -17.23 5.12
CA ALA A 3 -0.51 -15.86 5.39
C ALA A 3 -1.91 -15.70 4.82
N THR A 4 -2.92 -15.58 5.68
CA THR A 4 -4.28 -15.28 5.26
C THR A 4 -4.20 -13.99 4.45
N PRO A 5 -4.58 -13.99 3.15
CA PRO A 5 -4.50 -12.79 2.35
C PRO A 5 -5.44 -11.77 2.98
N HIS A 6 -4.87 -10.75 3.61
CA HIS A 6 -5.65 -9.69 4.20
C HIS A 6 -6.25 -8.89 3.06
N ILE A 7 -7.57 -8.72 3.10
CA ILE A 7 -8.27 -7.88 2.13
C ILE A 7 -8.17 -6.46 2.64
N TYR A 8 -7.29 -5.67 2.03
CA TYR A 8 -7.18 -4.24 2.31
C TYR A 8 -8.49 -3.52 1.98
N GLN A 9 -8.86 -2.56 2.82
CA GLN A 9 -10.07 -1.74 2.70
C GLN A 9 -9.77 -0.26 2.89
N SER A 10 -10.64 0.61 2.34
CA SER A 10 -10.58 2.03 2.66
C SER A 10 -10.76 2.22 4.16
N GLY A 11 -9.86 2.99 4.78
CA GLY A 11 -9.83 3.19 6.21
C GLY A 11 -8.68 2.50 6.93
N ASP A 12 -8.12 1.43 6.34
CA ASP A 12 -7.04 0.67 6.96
C ASP A 12 -5.77 1.51 7.10
N LEU A 13 -5.07 1.29 8.20
CA LEU A 13 -3.72 1.81 8.41
C LEU A 13 -2.73 0.78 7.87
N VAL A 14 -1.87 1.26 6.98
CA VAL A 14 -0.85 0.46 6.33
C VAL A 14 0.49 1.16 6.45
N ARG A 15 1.53 0.38 6.69
CA ARG A 15 2.91 0.83 6.59
C ARG A 15 3.44 0.48 5.21
N VAL A 16 4.18 1.41 4.62
CA VAL A 16 4.88 1.18 3.36
C VAL A 16 6.19 0.46 3.67
N LYS A 17 6.43 -0.67 3.02
CA LYS A 17 7.66 -1.45 3.19
C LYS A 17 8.89 -0.62 2.81
N THR A 18 9.97 -0.77 3.57
CA THR A 18 11.27 -0.11 3.31
C THR A 18 12.22 -0.94 2.46
N GLU A 19 11.87 -2.19 2.16
CA GLU A 19 12.75 -3.13 1.44
C GLU A 19 13.06 -2.63 0.02
N GLU A 20 14.30 -2.77 -0.43
CA GLU A 20 14.60 -2.63 -1.86
C GLU A 20 14.19 -3.91 -2.58
N GLY A 21 13.04 -3.86 -3.26
CA GLY A 21 12.48 -4.98 -3.99
C GLY A 21 12.54 -4.77 -5.50
N THR A 22 12.68 -5.87 -6.26
CA THR A 22 12.48 -5.91 -7.72
C THR A 22 10.98 -5.85 -8.10
N LEU A 23 10.12 -5.42 -7.18
CA LEU A 23 8.68 -5.44 -7.32
C LEU A 23 8.21 -4.25 -8.16
N ILE A 24 7.25 -4.50 -9.05
CA ILE A 24 6.65 -3.47 -9.90
C ILE A 24 5.83 -2.51 -9.01
N GLY A 25 5.88 -1.20 -9.31
CA GLY A 25 5.13 -0.19 -8.58
C GLY A 25 5.78 0.23 -7.27
N GLN A 26 7.12 0.30 -7.26
CA GLN A 26 7.90 0.78 -6.13
C GLN A 26 7.43 2.18 -5.68
N PRO A 27 7.18 2.38 -4.38
CA PRO A 27 6.80 3.67 -3.83
C PRO A 27 7.98 4.64 -3.80
N SER A 28 7.66 5.94 -3.77
CA SER A 28 8.62 7.02 -3.60
C SER A 28 9.43 6.83 -2.31
N ASP A 29 10.73 7.14 -2.33
CA ASP A 29 11.58 7.04 -1.13
C ASP A 29 11.09 7.91 0.03
N ASP A 30 10.35 8.99 -0.25
CA ASP A 30 9.75 9.83 0.79
C ASP A 30 8.72 9.07 1.65
N VAL A 31 7.96 8.14 1.09
CA VAL A 31 6.90 7.43 1.82
C VAL A 31 7.29 6.05 2.31
N LYS A 32 8.45 5.53 1.89
CA LYS A 32 8.98 4.27 2.41
C LYS A 32 9.10 4.34 3.94
N GLY A 33 8.58 3.32 4.62
CA GLY A 33 8.58 3.21 6.07
C GLY A 33 7.54 4.07 6.78
N LYS A 34 6.84 4.99 6.08
CA LYS A 34 5.75 5.78 6.65
C LYS A 34 4.50 4.93 6.80
N THR A 35 3.68 5.29 7.78
CA THR A 35 2.33 4.74 7.95
C THR A 35 1.35 5.71 7.32
N GLY A 36 0.46 5.19 6.49
CA GLY A 36 -0.58 5.95 5.83
C GLY A 36 -1.93 5.24 5.94
N LYS A 37 -2.98 5.96 5.58
CA LYS A 37 -4.35 5.46 5.59
C LYS A 37 -4.80 5.17 4.16
N ILE A 38 -5.36 3.99 3.93
CA ILE A 38 -5.97 3.65 2.64
C ILE A 38 -7.18 4.56 2.42
N LEU A 39 -7.16 5.32 1.33
CA LEU A 39 -8.28 6.18 0.95
C LEU A 39 -9.21 5.47 -0.03
N ARG A 40 -8.64 4.85 -1.07
CA ARG A 40 -9.42 4.15 -2.10
C ARG A 40 -8.56 3.16 -2.89
N ARG A 41 -9.22 2.15 -3.45
CA ARG A 41 -8.64 1.22 -4.42
C ARG A 41 -8.60 1.86 -5.81
N TYR A 42 -7.49 1.70 -6.52
CA TYR A 42 -7.44 1.93 -7.96
C TYR A 42 -7.89 0.65 -8.68
N ASN A 43 -8.98 0.74 -9.44
CA ASN A 43 -9.45 -0.37 -10.27
C ASN A 43 -8.84 -0.25 -11.66
N ALA A 44 -7.74 -0.96 -11.91
CA ALA A 44 -7.23 -1.12 -13.25
C ALA A 44 -8.11 -2.14 -14.01
N PRO A 45 -8.51 -1.86 -15.27
CA PRO A 45 -9.30 -2.80 -16.07
C PRO A 45 -8.55 -4.08 -16.44
N THR A 46 -7.23 -4.11 -16.25
CA THR A 46 -6.37 -5.24 -16.63
C THR A 46 -5.78 -5.88 -15.37
N GLN A 47 -6.09 -7.16 -15.11
CA GLN A 47 -5.57 -7.96 -13.98
C GLN A 47 -4.07 -8.27 -14.04
N ARG A 48 -3.31 -7.68 -14.98
CA ARG A 48 -1.88 -7.96 -15.17
C ARG A 48 -0.97 -7.28 -14.16
N ILE A 49 -1.51 -6.40 -13.32
CA ILE A 49 -0.76 -5.62 -12.34
C ILE A 49 -1.38 -5.84 -10.97
N SER A 50 -0.55 -5.88 -9.93
CA SER A 50 -0.98 -5.88 -8.53
C SER A 50 -1.96 -4.75 -8.23
N THR A 51 -2.84 -4.98 -7.26
CA THR A 51 -3.81 -3.96 -6.84
C THR A 51 -3.07 -2.71 -6.37
N ILE A 52 -3.43 -1.54 -6.89
CA ILE A 52 -2.88 -0.26 -6.47
C ILE A 52 -3.88 0.43 -5.55
N TRP A 53 -3.38 1.03 -4.48
CA TRP A 53 -4.15 1.74 -3.46
C TRP A 53 -3.68 3.18 -3.34
N TRP A 54 -4.61 4.12 -3.18
CA TRP A 54 -4.28 5.51 -2.89
C TRP A 54 -4.13 5.68 -1.38
N ILE A 55 -2.93 5.99 -0.92
CA ILE A 55 -2.56 6.08 0.48
C ILE A 55 -2.34 7.54 0.87
N GLY A 56 -3.04 8.00 1.91
CA GLY A 56 -2.87 9.33 2.48
C GLY A 56 -1.93 9.29 3.69
N PHE A 57 -0.99 10.24 3.74
CA PHE A 57 0.01 10.35 4.82
C PHE A 57 -0.22 11.58 5.73
N GLY A 58 -1.44 12.12 5.76
CA GLY A 58 -1.80 13.29 6.55
C GLY A 58 -1.67 14.59 5.77
N GLU A 59 -0.44 15.01 5.47
CA GLU A 59 -0.16 16.21 4.66
C GLU A 59 0.33 15.84 3.26
N GLY A 60 -0.21 16.51 2.24
CA GLY A 60 0.15 16.29 0.83
C GLY A 60 -0.87 15.50 0.02
N SER A 61 -0.56 15.30 -1.26
CA SER A 61 -1.38 14.49 -2.16
C SER A 61 -1.20 13.01 -1.82
N PRO A 62 -2.28 12.21 -1.82
CA PRO A 62 -2.16 10.77 -1.60
C PRO A 62 -1.32 10.13 -2.70
N GLU A 63 -0.52 9.13 -2.35
CA GLU A 63 0.34 8.43 -3.28
C GLU A 63 -0.27 7.08 -3.71
N PRO A 64 -0.11 6.68 -4.98
CA PRO A 64 -0.50 5.36 -5.44
C PRO A 64 0.56 4.33 -5.05
N ILE A 65 0.20 3.39 -4.18
CA ILE A 65 1.09 2.35 -3.65
C ILE A 65 0.53 0.97 -4.06
N SER A 66 1.40 0.12 -4.61
CA SER A 66 1.01 -1.27 -4.91
C SER A 66 0.86 -2.07 -3.62
N GLU A 67 -0.12 -2.97 -3.58
CA GLU A 67 -0.41 -3.86 -2.46
C GLU A 67 0.80 -4.66 -1.98
N ASP A 68 1.69 -5.06 -2.90
CA ASP A 68 2.91 -5.78 -2.55
C ASP A 68 3.87 -4.98 -1.65
N TRP A 69 3.75 -3.64 -1.67
CA TRP A 69 4.57 -2.71 -0.90
C TRP A 69 3.95 -2.28 0.41
N MET A 70 2.78 -2.82 0.74
CA MET A 70 2.06 -2.48 1.97
C MET A 70 2.15 -3.63 2.96
N GLU A 71 2.17 -3.28 4.23
CA GLU A 71 1.99 -4.20 5.34
C GLU A 71 0.97 -3.57 6.29
N LEU A 72 0.06 -4.37 6.83
CA LEU A 72 -0.85 -3.86 7.85
C LEU A 72 -0.04 -3.52 9.09
N THR A 73 -0.28 -2.33 9.64
CA THR A 73 0.20 -2.06 10.99
C THR A 73 -0.64 -2.92 11.93
N PRO A 74 -0.03 -3.82 12.72
CA PRO A 74 -0.78 -4.53 13.75
C PRO A 74 -1.34 -3.48 14.69
N ASN A 75 -2.67 -3.39 14.79
CA ASN A 75 -3.30 -2.66 15.88
C ASN A 75 -2.84 -3.33 17.18
N GLU A 76 -2.11 -2.59 18.01
CA GLU A 76 -1.90 -2.93 19.42
C GLU A 76 -3.24 -2.91 20.19
#